data_AF-A0A7C5I9E2-F1
#
_entry.id   AF-A0A7C5I9E2-F1
#
_cell.length_a   1.000
_cell.length_b   1.000
_cell.length_c   1.000
_cell.angle_alpha   90.00
_cell.angle_beta   90.00
_cell.angle_gamma   90.00
#
_symmetry.space_group_name_H-M   'P 1'
#
loop_
_entity.id
_entity.type
_entity.pdbx_description
1 polymer ?
#
loop_
_entity_poly.entity_id
_entity_poly.type
_entity_poly.pdbx_seq_one_letter_code
_entity_poly.pdbx_strand_id
1 'polypeptide(L)' 'MERSRQPARLTVRYAETDQMGVAYYANYLVWMEVGRVELLKQLGL' A
#
# COMPACT_ATOMS: atom_id res chain seq x y z
N MET A 1 -10.91 24.42 4.69
CA MET A 1 -9.58 23.85 4.99
C MET A 1 -9.59 22.41 4.48
N GLU A 2 -9.28 22.23 3.21
CA GLU A 2 -9.44 20.95 2.51
C GLU A 2 -8.16 20.13 2.72
N ARG A 3 -8.19 19.13 3.62
CA ARG A 3 -7.06 18.20 3.75
C ARG A 3 -6.94 17.46 2.42
N SER A 4 -5.85 17.70 1.69
CA SER A 4 -5.56 16.95 0.47
C SER A 4 -5.43 15.47 0.82
N ARG A 5 -6.40 14.66 0.37
CA ARG A 5 -6.35 13.20 0.53
C ARG A 5 -5.20 12.67 -0.33
N GLN A 6 -4.08 12.32 0.30
CA GLN A 6 -2.94 11.76 -0.42
C GLN A 6 -3.08 10.24 -0.50
N PRO A 7 -3.23 9.64 -1.69
CA PRO A 7 -3.27 8.19 -1.81
C PRO A 7 -1.88 7.60 -1.58
N ALA A 8 -1.80 6.48 -0.86
CA ALA A 8 -0.57 5.70 -0.75
C ALA A 8 -0.25 5.07 -2.12
N ARG A 9 0.83 5.55 -2.76
CA ARG A 9 1.33 4.97 -4.02
C ARG A 9 2.35 3.88 -3.70
N LEU A 10 2.14 2.70 -4.29
CA LEU A 10 3.03 1.56 -4.16
C LEU A 10 3.51 1.12 -5.54
N THR A 11 4.79 0.78 -5.64
CA THR A 11 5.38 0.18 -6.84
C THR A 11 5.69 -1.28 -6.53
N VAL A 12 5.08 -2.18 -7.29
CA VAL A 12 5.28 -3.62 -7.14
C VAL A 12 6.73 -3.97 -7.48
N ARG A 13 7.40 -4.65 -6.57
CA ARG A 13 8.78 -5.11 -6.75
C ARG A 13 8.80 -6.49 -7.37
N TYR A 14 9.87 -6.81 -8.10
CA TYR A 14 10.04 -8.14 -8.68
C TYR A 14 9.99 -9.26 -7.62
N ALA A 15 10.54 -9.01 -6.43
CA ALA A 15 10.49 -9.95 -5.30
C ALA A 15 9.08 -10.20 -4.75
N GLU A 16 8.11 -9.34 -5.06
CA GLU A 16 6.70 -9.50 -4.64
C GLU A 16 5.87 -10.28 -5.67
N THR A 17 6.48 -10.65 -6.80
CA THR A 17 5.85 -11.47 -7.85
C THR A 17 6.23 -12.94 -7.70
N ASP A 18 5.30 -13.83 -8.04
CA ASP A 18 5.53 -15.28 -8.01
C ASP A 18 5.82 -15.85 -9.41
N GLN A 19 5.95 -17.17 -9.51
CA GLN A 19 6.24 -17.86 -10.76
C GLN A 19 5.13 -17.73 -11.81
N MET A 20 3.93 -17.27 -11.44
CA MET A 20 2.83 -16.99 -12.36
C MET A 20 2.93 -15.59 -12.98
N GLY A 21 3.95 -14.80 -12.62
CA GLY A 21 4.19 -13.47 -13.18
C GLY A 21 3.23 -12.39 -12.65
N VAL A 22 2.54 -12.68 -11.55
CA VAL A 22 1.61 -11.77 -10.88
C VAL A 22 2.08 -11.50 -9.46
N ALA A 23 1.53 -10.46 -8.85
CA ALA A 23 1.77 -10.20 -7.44
C ALA A 23 1.23 -11.35 -6.58
N TYR A 24 2.09 -11.88 -5.72
CA TYR A 24 1.70 -12.97 -4.82
C TYR A 24 0.62 -12.50 -3.84
N TYR A 25 -0.41 -13.31 -3.63
CA TYR A 25 -1.63 -12.88 -2.92
C TYR A 25 -1.38 -12.41 -1.48
N ALA A 26 -0.35 -12.93 -0.80
CA ALA A 26 -0.05 -12.51 0.56
C ALA A 26 0.42 -11.04 0.63
N ASN A 27 0.99 -10.51 -0.44
CA ASN A 27 1.52 -9.14 -0.48
C ASN A 27 0.41 -8.09 -0.44
N TYR A 28 -0.83 -8.43 -0.82
CA TYR A 28 -1.98 -7.52 -0.68
C TYR A 28 -2.22 -7.11 0.77
N LEU A 29 -2.00 -8.01 1.73
CA LEU A 29 -2.16 -7.69 3.16
C LEU A 29 -1.14 -6.66 3.62
N VAL A 30 0.11 -6.80 3.17
CA VAL A 30 1.20 -5.87 3.45
C VAL A 30 0.90 -4.50 2.83
N TRP A 31 0.43 -4.46 1.59
CA TRP A 31 0.09 -3.22 0.90
C TRP A 31 -1.09 -2.48 1.58
N MET A 32 -2.08 -3.23 2.06
CA MET A 32 -3.19 -2.68 2.86
C MET A 32 -2.71 -2.08 4.18
N GLU A 33 -1.72 -2.71 4.83
CA GLU A 33 -1.10 -2.16 6.02
C GLU A 33 -0.41 -0.82 5.76
N VAL A 34 0.37 -0.71 4.66
CA VAL A 34 1.02 0.55 4.28
C VAL A 34 -0.02 1.65 4.06
N GLY A 35 -1.10 1.36 3.32
CA GLY A 35 -2.20 2.31 3.11
C GLY A 35 -2.88 2.74 4.41
N ARG A 36 -3.07 1.80 5.35
CA ARG A 36 -3.65 2.08 6.66
C ARG A 36 -2.75 2.97 7.52
N VAL A 37 -1.43 2.72 7.53
CA VAL A 37 -0.47 3.57 8.25
C VAL A 37 -0.50 5.00 7.70
N GLU A 38 -0.53 5.15 6.37
CA GLU A 38 -0.59 6.46 5.74
C GLU A 38 -1.91 7.19 6.05
N LEU A 39 -3.02 6.46 6.09
CA LEU A 39 -4.32 6.99 6.51
C LEU A 39 -4.28 7.48 7.97
N LEU A 40 -3.71 6.70 8.88
CA LEU A 40 -3.62 7.09 10.29
C LEU A 40 -2.78 8.35 10.48
N LYS A 41 -1.64 8.46 9.77
CA LYS A 41 -0.83 9.69 9.75
C LYS A 41 -1.63 10.90 9.27
N GLN A 42 -2.46 10.74 8.24
CA GLN A 42 -3.34 11.81 7.74
C GLN A 42 -4.41 12.22 8.74
N LEU A 43 -4.85 11.31 9.60
CA LEU A 43 -5.76 11.57 10.70
C LEU A 43 -5.07 12.22 11.91
N GLY A 44 -3.73 12.26 11.92
CA GLY A 44 -2.92 12.85 12.98
C GLY A 44 -2.53 11.88 14.10
N LEU A 45 -2.49 10.58 13.79
CA LEU A 45 -2.03 9.50 14.67
C LEU A 45 -0.61 9.06 14.31
#